data_AF-U3AME6-F1
#
_entry.id   AF-U3AME6-F1
#
_cell.length_a   1.000
_cell.length_b   1.000
_cell.length_c   1.000
_cell.angle_alpha   90.00
_cell.angle_beta   90.00
_cell.angle_gamma   90.00
#
_symmetry.space_group_name_H-M   'P 1'
#
loop_
_entity.id
_entity.type
_entity.pdbx_description
1 polymer ?
#
loop_
_entity_poly.entity_id
_entity_poly.type
_entity_poly.pdbx_seq_one_letter_code
_entity_poly.pdbx_strand_id
1 'polypeptide(L)'
;MTVDDVLGAPAEHLGAVTVMFRREAGYDDETGNWFYAKYLPDGSLDANPNGVALAGLVGKNAEAGCIACHQNAGENYLFTTDADLDATME
;
A
#
# COMPACT_ATOMS: atom_id res chain seq x y z
N MET A 1 -13.25 -18.21 9.35
CA MET A 1 -11.78 -18.26 9.27
C MET A 1 -11.26 -17.85 10.63
N THR A 2 -10.66 -18.78 11.33
CA THR A 2 -9.95 -18.56 12.60
C THR A 2 -8.49 -18.23 12.33
N VAL A 3 -7.73 -17.84 13.36
CA VAL A 3 -6.28 -17.68 13.25
C VAL A 3 -5.62 -19.02 12.90
N ASP A 4 -6.09 -20.12 13.50
CA ASP A 4 -5.56 -21.46 13.24
C ASP A 4 -5.81 -21.92 11.80
N ASP A 5 -6.96 -21.57 11.21
CA ASP A 5 -7.24 -21.84 9.78
C ASP A 5 -6.17 -21.18 8.89
N VAL A 6 -5.84 -19.91 9.17
CA VAL A 6 -4.84 -19.14 8.40
C VAL A 6 -3.43 -19.70 8.56
N LEU A 7 -3.03 -20.00 9.80
CA LEU A 7 -1.70 -20.52 10.09
C LEU A 7 -1.51 -21.95 9.56
N GLY A 8 -2.59 -22.74 9.46
CA GLY A 8 -2.58 -24.08 8.89
C GLY A 8 -2.44 -24.13 7.37
N ALA A 9 -2.90 -23.09 6.66
CA ALA A 9 -2.86 -23.01 5.20
C ALA A 9 -2.48 -21.60 4.69
N PRO A 10 -1.29 -21.07 5.04
CA PRO A 10 -0.94 -19.67 4.77
C PRO A 10 -0.92 -19.32 3.28
N ALA A 11 -0.57 -20.27 2.41
CA ALA A 11 -0.58 -20.06 0.96
C ALA A 11 -1.99 -19.93 0.38
N GLU A 12 -2.99 -20.60 0.97
CA GLU A 12 -4.40 -20.50 0.53
C GLU A 12 -5.04 -19.18 1.00
N HIS A 13 -4.49 -18.58 2.05
CA HIS A 13 -5.03 -17.40 2.71
C HIS A 13 -4.26 -16.10 2.43
N LEU A 14 -3.05 -16.19 1.87
CA LEU A 14 -2.30 -15.00 1.44
C LEU A 14 -3.02 -14.35 0.26
N GLY A 15 -3.51 -13.12 0.44
CA GLY A 15 -4.15 -12.35 -0.63
C GLY A 15 -3.17 -11.56 -1.49
N ALA A 16 -2.20 -10.89 -0.86
CA ALA A 16 -1.15 -10.12 -1.51
C ALA A 16 -0.06 -9.76 -0.52
N VAL A 17 1.12 -9.40 -1.02
CA VAL A 17 2.16 -8.69 -0.27
C VAL A 17 2.26 -7.27 -0.81
N THR A 18 1.99 -6.28 0.04
CA THR A 18 2.14 -4.86 -0.31
C THR A 18 3.38 -4.30 0.35
N VAL A 19 4.16 -3.55 -0.43
CA VAL A 19 5.43 -2.97 0.01
C VAL A 19 5.34 -1.46 -0.10
N MET A 20 5.82 -0.80 0.93
CA MET A 20 6.09 0.63 0.95
C MET A 20 7.54 0.81 1.40
N PHE A 21 8.34 1.56 0.65
CA PHE A 21 9.69 1.91 1.07
C PHE A 21 10.08 3.30 0.58
N ARG A 22 10.85 4.03 1.39
CA ARG A 22 11.32 5.36 1.03
C ARG A 22 12.62 5.22 0.24
N ARG A 23 12.59 5.69 -1.01
CA ARG A 23 13.76 5.74 -1.90
C ARG A 23 14.73 6.86 -1.51
N GLU A 24 15.88 6.82 -2.15
CA GLU A 24 16.88 7.87 -2.12
C GLU A 24 16.29 9.24 -2.54
N ALA A 25 16.92 10.32 -2.06
CA ALA A 25 16.53 11.68 -2.40
C ALA A 25 16.58 11.92 -3.92
N GLY A 26 15.58 12.63 -4.45
CA GLY A 26 15.44 12.88 -5.89
C GLY A 26 14.70 11.78 -6.65
N TYR A 27 14.15 10.77 -5.98
CA TYR A 27 13.24 9.83 -6.63
C TYR A 27 11.90 10.50 -6.97
N ASP A 28 11.26 11.14 -6.00
CA ASP A 28 10.06 11.96 -6.16
C ASP A 28 9.84 12.84 -4.92
N ASP A 29 10.33 14.08 -4.97
CA ASP A 29 10.29 14.98 -3.82
C ASP A 29 8.85 15.41 -3.45
N GLU A 30 7.94 15.42 -4.43
CA GLU A 30 6.52 15.74 -4.21
C GLU A 30 5.80 14.71 -3.32
N THR A 31 6.24 13.46 -3.34
CA THR A 31 5.63 12.36 -2.58
C THR A 31 6.54 11.83 -1.48
N GLY A 32 7.52 12.63 -1.05
CA GLY A 32 8.44 12.26 0.04
C GLY A 32 9.35 11.07 -0.30
N ASN A 33 9.58 10.82 -1.59
CA ASN A 33 10.35 9.70 -2.13
C ASN A 33 9.75 8.32 -1.81
N TRP A 34 8.44 8.22 -1.59
CA TRP A 34 7.79 6.94 -1.29
C TRP A 34 7.52 6.10 -2.55
N PHE A 35 8.00 4.87 -2.53
CA PHE A 35 7.70 3.84 -3.51
C PHE A 35 6.69 2.84 -2.94
N TYR A 36 5.74 2.42 -3.78
CA TYR A 36 4.76 1.38 -3.45
C TYR A 36 4.82 0.25 -4.46
N ALA A 37 4.59 -0.98 -4.00
CA ALA A 37 4.31 -2.12 -4.88
C ALA A 37 3.29 -3.08 -4.27
N LYS A 38 2.57 -3.79 -5.13
CA LYS A 38 1.70 -4.90 -4.74
C LYS A 38 2.05 -6.15 -5.53
N TYR A 39 2.32 -7.23 -4.81
CA TYR A 39 2.59 -8.54 -5.37
C TYR A 39 1.43 -9.49 -5.07
N LEU A 40 1.05 -10.29 -6.06
CA LEU A 40 0.11 -11.40 -5.91
C LEU A 40 0.76 -12.55 -5.12
N PRO A 41 -0.02 -13.54 -4.64
CA PRO A 41 0.52 -14.65 -3.84
C PRO A 41 1.59 -15.49 -4.54
N ASP A 42 1.58 -15.50 -5.88
CA ASP A 42 2.59 -16.16 -6.71
C ASP A 42 3.86 -15.32 -6.94
N GLY A 43 3.93 -14.11 -6.36
CA GLY A 43 5.04 -13.19 -6.48
C GLY A 43 5.03 -12.32 -7.74
N SER A 44 4.03 -12.47 -8.62
CA SER A 44 3.87 -11.58 -9.77
C SER A 44 3.41 -10.17 -9.33
N LEU A 45 3.74 -9.16 -10.14
CA LEU A 45 3.30 -7.80 -9.89
C LEU A 45 1.81 -7.68 -10.20
N ASP A 46 1.04 -7.14 -9.27
CA ASP A 46 -0.39 -6.87 -9.50
C ASP A 46 -0.57 -5.68 -10.46
N ALA A 47 -1.75 -5.57 -11.07
CA ALA A 47 -2.10 -4.49 -11.98
C ALA A 47 -3.50 -3.93 -11.67
N ASN A 48 -3.71 -2.64 -11.93
CA ASN A 48 -5.04 -2.07 -11.85
C ASN A 48 -5.94 -2.57 -13.01
N PRO A 49 -7.26 -2.29 -13.00
CA PRO A 49 -8.17 -2.72 -14.08
C PRO A 49 -7.82 -2.23 -15.49
N ASN A 50 -6.95 -1.21 -15.61
CA ASN A 50 -6.45 -0.70 -16.89
C ASN A 50 -5.14 -1.38 -17.33
N GLY A 51 -4.69 -2.42 -16.61
CA GLY A 51 -3.45 -3.15 -16.90
C GLY A 51 -2.17 -2.43 -16.48
N VAL A 52 -2.26 -1.33 -15.70
CA VAL A 52 -1.08 -0.63 -15.20
C VAL A 52 -0.54 -1.37 -13.99
N ALA A 53 0.71 -1.81 -14.08
CA ALA A 53 1.45 -2.45 -13.02
C ALA A 53 1.48 -1.59 -11.74
N LEU A 54 1.17 -2.19 -10.59
CA LEU A 54 1.18 -1.54 -9.28
C LEU A 54 2.59 -1.54 -8.69
N ALA A 55 3.50 -0.76 -9.28
CA ALA A 55 4.83 -0.49 -8.75
C ALA A 55 5.30 0.95 -9.06
N GLY A 56 5.92 1.61 -8.09
CA GLY A 56 6.42 2.97 -8.22
C GLY A 56 5.51 4.02 -7.59
N LEU A 57 5.17 5.06 -8.34
CA LEU A 57 4.34 6.19 -7.91
C LEU A 57 2.84 5.86 -8.00
N VAL A 58 2.44 4.74 -7.37
CA VAL A 58 1.09 4.19 -7.47
C VAL A 58 0.07 5.15 -6.85
N GLY A 59 -0.82 5.71 -7.68
CA GLY A 59 -1.86 6.65 -7.25
C GLY A 59 -1.39 8.10 -7.15
N LYS A 60 -0.18 8.45 -7.61
CA LYS A 60 0.22 9.86 -7.73
C LYS A 60 -0.69 10.56 -8.74
N ASN A 61 -1.16 11.77 -8.39
CA ASN A 61 -2.08 12.57 -9.21
C ASN A 61 -3.42 11.89 -9.54
N ALA A 62 -3.80 10.86 -8.78
CA ALA A 62 -5.09 10.18 -8.91
C ALA A 62 -5.95 10.44 -7.66
N GLU A 63 -7.26 10.26 -7.79
CA GLU A 63 -8.20 10.39 -6.67
C GLU A 63 -8.12 9.19 -5.70
N ALA A 64 -7.58 8.06 -6.16
CA ALA A 64 -7.45 6.83 -5.39
C ALA A 64 -6.12 6.12 -5.69
N GLY A 65 -5.69 5.28 -4.74
CA GLY A 65 -4.45 4.51 -4.84
C GLY A 65 -3.57 4.71 -3.61
N CYS A 66 -2.38 4.12 -3.65
CA CYS A 66 -1.48 4.06 -2.50
C CYS A 66 -1.04 5.47 -2.06
N ILE A 67 -0.47 6.28 -2.96
CA ILE A 67 -0.02 7.65 -2.64
C ILE A 67 -1.20 8.56 -2.25
N ALA A 68 -2.29 8.52 -3.02
CA ALA A 68 -3.48 9.34 -2.78
C ALA A 68 -4.09 9.13 -1.37
N CYS A 69 -4.04 7.90 -0.85
CA CYS A 69 -4.48 7.61 0.51
C CYS A 69 -3.40 7.94 1.55
N HIS A 70 -2.16 7.48 1.34
CA HIS A 70 -1.09 7.61 2.33
C HIS A 70 -0.61 9.05 2.54
N GLN A 71 -0.80 9.96 1.59
CA GLN A 71 -0.51 11.40 1.81
C GLN A 71 -1.33 11.98 2.98
N ASN A 72 -2.46 11.36 3.34
CA ASN A 72 -3.29 11.78 4.47
C ASN A 72 -2.74 11.31 5.83
N ALA A 73 -1.72 10.44 5.86
CA ALA A 73 -1.06 10.00 7.09
C ALA A 73 -0.07 11.06 7.66
N GLY A 74 0.01 12.24 7.04
CA GLY A 74 0.95 13.30 7.37
C GLY A 74 2.26 13.21 6.58
N GLU A 75 3.25 14.01 6.99
CA GLU A 75 4.47 14.27 6.20
C GLU A 75 5.25 13.01 5.80
N ASN A 76 5.19 11.95 6.61
CA ASN A 76 5.95 10.72 6.38
C ASN A 76 5.13 9.61 5.72
N TYR A 77 3.87 9.84 5.34
CA TYR A 77 3.00 8.87 4.62
C TYR A 77 2.76 7.54 5.37
N LEU A 78 3.15 7.43 6.64
CA LEU A 78 3.06 6.21 7.43
C LEU A 78 1.94 6.34 8.47
N PHE A 79 0.98 5.43 8.40
CA PHE A 79 0.04 5.21 9.49
C PHE A 79 0.75 4.42 10.59
N THR A 80 1.11 5.11 11.68
CA THR A 80 1.82 4.51 12.83
C THR A 80 0.88 3.99 13.91
N THR A 81 -0.43 4.18 13.72
CA THR A 81 -1.50 3.68 14.58
C THR A 81 -2.58 3.04 13.71
N ASP A 82 -3.32 2.12 14.31
CA ASP A 82 -4.56 1.53 13.79
C ASP A 82 -5.79 2.30 14.28
N ALA A 83 -5.60 3.57 14.69
CA ALA A 83 -6.67 4.40 15.22
C ALA A 83 -7.76 4.61 14.15
N ASP A 84 -9.02 4.48 14.57
CA ASP A 84 -10.16 4.71 13.72
C ASP A 84 -10.24 6.19 13.34
N LEU A 85 -9.95 6.50 12.07
CA LEU A 85 -9.93 7.86 11.54
C LEU A 85 -11.34 8.47 11.44
N ASP A 86 -12.39 7.66 11.54
CA ASP A 86 -13.78 8.14 11.61
C ASP A 86 -14.18 8.56 13.03
N ALA A 87 -13.47 8.12 14.08
CA ALA A 87 -13.81 8.40 15.47
C ALA A 87 -13.42 9.82 15.95
N THR A 88 -12.73 10.61 15.12
CA THR A 88 -12.25 11.96 15.48
C THR A 88 -12.95 13.10 14.72
N MET A 89 -13.98 12.81 13.92
CA MET A 89 -14.78 13.81 13.19
C MET A 89 -16.08 14.18 13.93
N GLU A 90 -15.99 14.52 15.23
CA GLU A 90 -17.06 15.17 16.01
C GLU A 90 -16.77 16.66 16.23
#